data_AF-A0A2D8HD50-F1
#
_entry.id   AF-A0A2D8HD50-F1
#
_cell.length_a   1.000
_cell.length_b   1.000
_cell.length_c   1.000
_cell.angle_alpha   90.00
_cell.angle_beta   90.00
_cell.angle_gamma   90.00
#
_symmetry.space_group_name_H-M   'P 1'
#
loop_
_entity.id
_entity.type
_entity.pdbx_description
1 polymer ?
#
loop_
_entity_poly.entity_id
_entity_poly.type
_entity_poly.pdbx_seq_one_letter_code
_entity_poly.pdbx_strand_id
1 'polypeptide(L)' 'MLTRLSPGQFVRHPQEPDWGIGQVQSAIADRVTVNFEHAGKQMIIVSVIDLIVIDEEEATRNRQS' A
#
# COMPACT_ATOMS: atom_id res chain seq x y z
N MET A 1 -17.34 -2.15 1.08
CA MET A 1 -16.86 -1.38 2.25
C MET A 1 -15.92 -0.32 1.70
N LEU A 2 -16.06 0.96 2.03
CA LEU A 2 -15.15 2.00 1.52
C LEU A 2 -13.87 1.96 2.35
N THR A 3 -12.85 1.28 1.84
CA THR A 3 -11.53 1.16 2.46
C THR A 3 -10.85 2.53 2.42
N ARG A 4 -11.08 3.37 3.44
CA ARG A 4 -10.46 4.70 3.55
C ARG A 4 -9.00 4.55 3.98
N LEU A 5 -8.13 4.32 3.00
CA LEU A 5 -6.69 4.44 3.22
C LEU A 5 -6.33 5.91 3.51
N SER A 6 -5.40 6.11 4.43
CA SER A 6 -4.91 7.41 4.84
C SER A 6 -3.42 7.55 4.47
N PRO A 7 -2.96 8.76 4.09
CA PRO A 7 -1.54 9.02 3.91
C PRO A 7 -0.72 8.57 5.13
N GLY A 8 0.42 7.94 4.88
CA GLY A 8 1.30 7.38 5.91
C GLY A 8 1.05 5.91 6.24
N GLN A 9 -0.11 5.34 5.91
CA GLN A 9 -0.35 3.90 6.12
C GLN A 9 0.53 3.03 5.24
N PHE A 10 0.92 1.87 5.76
CA PHE A 10 1.64 0.84 5.02
C PHE A 10 0.67 -0.19 4.48
N VAL A 11 0.92 -0.63 3.25
CA VAL A 11 0.07 -1.55 2.51
C VAL A 11 0.90 -2.54 1.71
N ARG A 12 0.35 -3.73 1.44
CA ARG A 12 0.88 -4.70 0.48
C ARG A 12 -0.09 -4.92 -0.66
N HIS A 13 0.45 -5.08 -1.86
CA HIS A 13 -0.32 -5.50 -3.02
C HIS A 13 -0.54 -7.02 -2.99
N PRO A 14 -1.78 -7.54 -2.95
CA PRO A 14 -2.03 -8.98 -2.83
C PRO A 14 -1.63 -9.76 -4.09
N GLN A 15 -1.72 -9.12 -5.26
CA GLN A 15 -1.41 -9.76 -6.55
C GLN A 15 0.03 -9.53 -7.00
N GLU A 16 0.76 -8.61 -6.36
CA GLU A 16 2.11 -8.21 -6.75
C GLU A 16 3.01 -8.19 -5.49
N PRO A 17 3.28 -9.35 -4.87
CA PRO A 17 4.08 -9.41 -3.65
C PRO A 17 5.52 -8.93 -3.89
N ASP A 18 6.04 -9.05 -5.12
CA ASP A 18 7.40 -8.65 -5.48
C ASP A 18 7.64 -7.14 -5.43
N TRP A 19 6.58 -6.33 -5.43
CA TRP A 19 6.69 -4.87 -5.30
C TRP A 19 7.15 -4.44 -3.90
N GLY A 20 7.09 -5.36 -2.93
CA GLY A 20 7.45 -5.10 -1.55
C GLY A 20 6.38 -4.29 -0.82
N ILE A 21 6.79 -3.60 0.24
CA ILE A 21 5.87 -2.83 1.06
C ILE A 21 5.66 -1.45 0.43
N GLY A 22 4.39 -1.04 0.41
CA GLY A 22 3.97 0.25 -0.09
C GLY A 22 3.61 1.20 1.04
N GLN A 23 3.98 2.47 0.91
CA GLN A 23 3.46 3.53 1.78
C GLN A 23 2.46 4.40 1.01
N VAL A 24 1.27 4.59 1.55
CA VAL A 24 0.23 5.46 0.98
C VAL A 24 0.71 6.91 1.05
N GLN A 25 0.83 7.57 -0.10
CA GLN A 25 1.13 9.00 -0.19
C GLN A 25 -0.14 9.85 -0.24
N SER A 26 -1.17 9.36 -0.95
CA SER A 26 -2.46 10.04 -1.05
C SER A 26 -3.58 9.04 -1.32
N ALA A 27 -4.78 9.36 -0.84
CA ALA A 27 -5.98 8.58 -1.08
C ALA A 27 -7.13 9.54 -1.39
N ILE A 28 -7.58 9.54 -2.65
CA ILE A 28 -8.64 10.44 -3.12
C ILE A 28 -9.72 9.57 -3.76
N ALA A 29 -10.89 9.53 -3.10
CA ALA A 29 -11.97 8.60 -3.43
C ALA A 29 -11.43 7.16 -3.50
N ASP A 30 -11.51 6.53 -4.67
CA ASP A 30 -11.05 5.16 -4.89
C ASP A 30 -9.61 5.08 -5.40
N ARG A 31 -8.95 6.22 -5.65
CA ARG A 31 -7.61 6.27 -6.21
C ARG A 31 -6.61 6.52 -5.10
N VAL A 32 -5.78 5.51 -4.85
CA VAL A 32 -4.76 5.55 -3.80
C VAL A 32 -3.39 5.51 -4.45
N THR A 33 -2.59 6.53 -4.20
CA THR A 33 -1.20 6.59 -4.65
C THR A 33 -0.32 5.99 -3.56
N VAL A 34 0.42 4.95 -3.89
CA VAL A 34 1.29 4.21 -2.99
C VAL A 34 2.71 4.24 -3.55
N ASN A 35 3.71 4.45 -2.68
CA ASN A 35 5.10 4.26 -3.03
C ASN A 35 5.56 2.88 -2.55
N PHE A 36 5.70 1.95 -3.46
CA PHE A 36 6.24 0.61 -3.21
C PHE A 36 7.77 0.63 -3.26
N GLU A 37 8.39 -0.23 -2.47
CA GLU A 37 9.86 -0.31 -2.35
C GLU A 37 10.53 -0.70 -3.66
N HIS A 38 9.98 -1.67 -4.40
CA HIS A 38 10.60 -2.20 -5.61
C HIS A 38 9.95 -1.69 -6.90
N ALA A 39 8.65 -1.38 -6.87
CA ALA A 39 7.91 -0.87 -8.03
C ALA A 39 7.83 0.67 -8.09
N GLY A 40 8.25 1.36 -7.03
CA GLY A 40 8.15 2.82 -6.93
C GLY A 40 6.70 3.29 -6.78
N LYS A 41 6.42 4.50 -7.29
CA LYS A 41 5.11 5.14 -7.14
C LYS A 41 4.10 4.54 -8.10
N GLN A 42 3.09 3.87 -7.55
CA GLN A 42 1.98 3.31 -8.31
C GLN A 42 0.64 3.86 -7.82
N MET A 43 -0.27 4.11 -8.75
CA MET A 43 -1.67 4.43 -8.44
C MET A 43 -2.49 3.15 -8.48
N ILE A 44 -3.20 2.88 -7.39
CA ILE A 44 -4.06 1.71 -7.19
C ILE A 44 -5.51 2.18 -7.10
N ILE A 45 -6.42 1.46 -7.75
CA ILE A 45 -7.85 1.70 -7.65
C ILE A 45 -8.42 0.70 -6.65
N VAL A 46 -8.72 1.17 -5.43
CA VAL A 46 -9.13 0.28 -4.32
C VAL A 46 -10.53 -0.29 -4.48
N SER A 47 -11.34 0.21 -5.42
CA SER A 47 -12.60 -0.45 -5.82
C SER A 47 -12.38 -1.72 -6.64
N VAL A 48 -11.18 -1.92 -7.18
CA VAL A 48 -10.80 -3.08 -8.02
C VAL A 48 -9.87 -4.02 -7.26
N ILE A 49 -8.93 -3.46 -6.49
CA ILE A 49 -7.92 -4.20 -5.75
C ILE A 49 -7.95 -3.80 -4.28
N ASP A 50 -8.32 -4.74 -3.41
CA ASP A 50 -8.24 -4.56 -1.96
C ASP A 50 -6.79 -4.68 -1.48
N LEU A 51 -6.17 -3.53 -1.20
CA LEU A 51 -4.84 -3.49 -0.59
C LEU A 51 -4.89 -4.02 0.84
N ILE A 52 -3.88 -4.79 1.22
CA ILE A 52 -3.75 -5.32 2.57
C ILE A 52 -3.03 -4.26 3.41
N VAL A 53 -3.75 -3.64 4.34
CA VAL A 53 -3.15 -2.73 5.32
C VAL A 53 -2.30 -3.54 6.28
N ILE A 54 -1.07 -3.07 6.52
CA ILE A 54 -0.17 -3.63 7.52
C ILE A 54 0.23 -2.53 8.50
N ASP A 55 0.51 -2.92 9.73
CA ASP A 55 0.97 -1.99 10.75
C ASP A 55 2.45 -1.62 10.53
N GLU A 56 2.85 -0.46 11.04
CA GLU A 56 4.22 0.06 10.90
C GLU A 56 5.29 -0.88 11.47
N GLU A 57 4.97 -1.61 12.55
CA GLU A 57 5.88 -2.62 13.11
C GLU A 57 6.14 -3.78 12.14
N GLU A 58 5.12 -4.20 11.39
CA GLU A 58 5.25 -5.24 10.38
C GLU A 58 6.03 -4.71 9.17
N ALA A 59 5.79 -3.47 8.78
CA ALA A 59 6.54 -2.82 7.71
C ALA A 59 8.04 -2.68 8.04
N THR A 60 8.35 -2.31 9.27
CA THR A 60 9.73 -2.14 9.74
C THR A 60 10.46 -3.47 9.87
N ARG A 61 9.76 -4.56 10.18
CA ARG A 61 10.31 -5.92 10.30
C ARG A 61 10.70 -6.49 8.95
N ASN A 62 9.86 -6.31 7.93
CA ASN A 62 10.13 -6.79 6.57
C ASN A 62 11.31 -6.08 5.90
N ARG A 63 11.64 -4.85 6.33
CA ARG A 63 12.84 -4.13 5.87
C ARG A 63 14.17 -4.68 6.39
N GLN A 64 14.16 -5.50 7.43
CA GLN A 64 15.35 -5.96 8.15
C GLN A 64 15.70 -7.44 7.87
N SER A 65 15.04 -8.09 6.91
CA SER A 65 15.31 -9.49 6.51
C SER A 65 15.83 -9.60 5.09
#